data_AF-A0A958G1C7-F1
#
_entry.id   AF-A0A958G1C7-F1
#
_cell.length_a   1.000
_cell.length_b   1.000
_cell.length_c   1.000
_cell.angle_alpha   90.00
_cell.angle_beta   90.00
_cell.angle_gamma   90.00
#
_symmetry.space_group_name_H-M   'P 1'
#
loop_
_entity.id
_entity.type
_entity.pdbx_description
1 polymer ?
#
loop_
_entity_poly.entity_id
_entity_poly.type
_entity_poly.pdbx_seq_one_letter_code
_entity_poly.pdbx_strand_id
1 'polypeptide(L)'
;MLSVPRLLISGVSCGVGKAMLGLGLTHELRQRGVSVSSCVLTPNLLQAIVYRRISGRYVRTLDSRLLSDSQNLISCFFAGVGADIVLVHGNRGLFDGEAPDIIAGSDAEMAKLIGAPVALVIDARGFGSSLAAVVRGFTESS
;
A
#
# COMPACT_ATOMS: atom_id res chain seq x y z
N MET A 1 -15.64 -7.65 10.46
CA MET A 1 -14.60 -8.27 9.61
C MET A 1 -14.46 -7.46 8.33
N LEU A 2 -13.24 -7.22 7.86
CA LEU A 2 -13.01 -6.48 6.62
C LEU A 2 -13.30 -7.38 5.40
N SER A 3 -14.45 -7.22 4.74
CA SER A 3 -14.93 -8.11 3.68
C SER A 3 -14.47 -7.75 2.26
N VAL A 4 -14.12 -6.48 2.03
CA VAL A 4 -13.71 -5.99 0.70
C VAL A 4 -12.26 -6.39 0.43
N PRO A 5 -11.92 -6.92 -0.77
CA PRO A 5 -10.55 -7.16 -1.17
C PRO A 5 -9.66 -5.92 -1.03
N ARG A 6 -8.41 -6.13 -0.65
CA ARG A 6 -7.43 -5.05 -0.51
C ARG A 6 -6.06 -5.51 -0.98
N LEU A 7 -5.27 -4.57 -1.46
CA LEU A 7 -3.91 -4.82 -1.91
C LEU A 7 -3.03 -3.67 -1.45
N LEU A 8 -1.98 -3.96 -0.69
CA LEU A 8 -0.99 -2.98 -0.30
C LEU A 8 0.14 -2.96 -1.33
N ILE A 9 0.37 -1.79 -1.94
CA ILE A 9 1.43 -1.58 -2.93
C ILE A 9 2.62 -0.97 -2.19
N SER A 10 3.59 -1.81 -1.88
CA SER A 10 4.85 -1.41 -1.25
C SER A 10 6.00 -1.62 -2.23
N GLY A 11 7.24 -1.46 -1.78
CA GLY A 11 8.42 -1.66 -2.61
C GLY A 11 9.64 -1.87 -1.77
N VAL A 12 10.77 -2.04 -2.43
CA VAL A 12 12.04 -2.29 -1.74
C VAL A 12 12.66 -1.02 -1.16
N SER A 13 12.22 0.15 -1.62
CA SER A 13 12.60 1.47 -1.09
C SER A 13 11.67 2.56 -1.64
N CYS A 14 11.92 3.81 -1.27
CA CYS A 14 11.31 4.99 -1.90
C CYS A 14 11.77 5.15 -3.36
N GLY A 15 10.93 5.71 -4.23
CA GLY A 15 11.30 6.05 -5.61
C GLY A 15 11.26 4.91 -6.64
N VAL A 16 10.99 3.66 -6.22
CA VAL A 16 10.94 2.48 -7.12
C VAL A 16 9.71 2.40 -8.05
N GLY A 17 8.88 3.44 -8.10
CA GLY A 17 7.71 3.50 -8.99
C GLY A 17 6.38 3.01 -8.40
N LYS A 18 6.30 2.74 -7.08
CA LYS A 18 5.05 2.32 -6.39
C LYS A 18 3.84 3.20 -6.70
N ALA A 19 4.05 4.52 -6.68
CA ALA A 19 3.00 5.49 -6.98
C ALA A 19 2.51 5.34 -8.42
N MET A 20 3.42 5.21 -9.39
CA MET A 20 3.04 5.05 -10.79
C MET A 20 2.23 3.77 -10.99
N LEU A 21 2.67 2.65 -10.41
CA LEU A 21 1.94 1.38 -10.47
C LEU A 21 0.55 1.52 -9.84
N GLY A 22 0.45 2.06 -8.63
CA GLY A 22 -0.82 2.14 -7.91
C GLY A 22 -1.82 3.11 -8.52
N LEU A 23 -1.36 4.23 -9.07
CA LEU A 23 -2.21 5.17 -9.80
C LEU A 23 -2.66 4.57 -11.15
N GLY A 24 -1.76 3.90 -11.87
CA GLY A 24 -2.08 3.19 -13.11
C GLY A 24 -3.11 2.09 -12.90
N LEU A 25 -2.95 1.26 -11.86
CA LEU A 25 -3.92 0.24 -11.48
C LEU A 25 -5.29 0.83 -11.12
N THR A 26 -5.31 1.93 -10.35
CA THR A 26 -6.56 2.61 -10.00
C THR A 26 -7.27 3.11 -11.25
N HIS A 27 -6.52 3.74 -12.16
CA HIS A 27 -7.06 4.26 -13.40
C HIS A 27 -7.65 3.16 -14.29
N GLU A 28 -6.87 2.09 -14.54
CA GLU A 28 -7.28 0.98 -15.40
C GLU A 28 -8.49 0.22 -14.83
N LEU A 29 -8.50 -0.08 -13.54
CA LEU A 29 -9.63 -0.74 -12.89
C LEU A 29 -10.91 0.10 -13.00
N ARG A 30 -10.80 1.42 -12.82
CA ARG A 30 -11.94 2.32 -13.01
C ARG A 30 -12.44 2.37 -14.44
N GLN A 31 -11.55 2.36 -15.43
CA GLN A 31 -11.95 2.27 -16.85
C GLN A 31 -12.76 0.99 -17.11
N ARG A 32 -12.45 -0.10 -16.40
CA ARG A 32 -13.20 -1.37 -16.45
C ARG A 32 -14.49 -1.39 -15.62
N GLY A 33 -14.90 -0.25 -15.05
CA GLY A 33 -16.11 -0.14 -14.25
C GLY A 33 -15.98 -0.65 -12.80
N VAL A 34 -14.76 -0.98 -12.34
CA VAL A 34 -14.51 -1.41 -10.96
C VAL A 34 -14.49 -0.20 -10.04
N SER A 35 -15.26 -0.25 -8.95
CA SER A 35 -15.27 0.78 -7.90
C SER A 35 -14.03 0.65 -7.02
N VAL A 36 -12.99 1.42 -7.33
CA VAL A 36 -11.73 1.43 -6.57
C VAL A 36 -11.76 2.51 -5.50
N SER A 37 -11.49 2.14 -4.26
CA SER A 37 -11.17 3.06 -3.17
C SER A 37 -9.71 2.92 -2.76
N SER A 38 -9.22 3.82 -1.92
CA SER A 38 -7.83 3.79 -1.51
C SER A 38 -7.60 4.20 -0.08
N CYS A 39 -6.54 3.63 0.49
CA CYS A 39 -5.89 4.13 1.68
C CYS A 39 -4.49 4.61 1.32
N VAL A 40 -3.95 5.56 2.08
CA VAL A 40 -2.52 5.91 2.03
C VAL A 40 -1.92 5.78 3.41
N LEU A 41 -0.70 5.26 3.48
CA LEU A 41 0.09 5.34 4.71
C LEU A 41 0.68 6.74 4.86
N THR A 42 0.67 7.28 6.07
CA THR A 42 1.29 8.59 6.35
C THR A 42 2.80 8.59 6.16
N PRO A 43 3.40 9.77 5.88
CA PRO A 43 2.79 11.10 5.72
C PRO A 43 2.40 11.44 4.26
N ASN A 44 1.96 10.48 3.45
CA ASN A 44 1.75 10.66 2.00
C ASN A 44 0.47 11.44 1.61
N LEU A 45 0.33 12.69 2.07
CA LEU A 45 -0.84 13.54 1.77
C LEU A 45 -0.99 13.88 0.28
N LEU A 46 0.11 14.08 -0.43
CA LEU A 46 0.07 14.30 -1.88
C LEU A 46 -0.56 13.10 -2.60
N GLN A 47 -0.22 11.88 -2.16
CA GLN A 47 -0.77 10.67 -2.75
C GLN A 47 -2.26 10.58 -2.46
N ALA A 48 -2.72 10.97 -1.26
CA ALA A 48 -4.14 11.01 -0.96
C ALA A 48 -4.91 11.89 -1.95
N ILE A 49 -4.36 13.05 -2.30
CA ILE A 49 -4.99 13.98 -3.27
C ILE A 49 -5.06 13.35 -4.66
N VAL A 50 -3.95 12.74 -5.12
CA VAL A 50 -3.90 12.16 -6.47
C VAL A 50 -4.81 10.92 -6.57
N TYR A 51 -4.77 10.02 -5.58
CA TYR A 51 -5.68 8.88 -5.54
C TYR A 51 -7.14 9.32 -5.46
N ARG A 52 -7.48 10.37 -4.71
CA ARG A 52 -8.86 10.90 -4.66
C ARG A 52 -9.30 11.39 -6.03
N ARG A 53 -8.43 12.10 -6.75
CA ARG A 53 -8.72 12.60 -8.11
C ARG A 53 -8.93 11.46 -9.10
N ILE A 54 -8.07 10.43 -9.05
CA ILE A 54 -8.16 9.30 -9.99
C ILE A 54 -9.28 8.34 -9.60
N SER A 55 -9.53 8.10 -8.31
CA SER A 55 -10.57 7.15 -7.84
C SER A 55 -11.96 7.76 -7.81
N GLY A 56 -12.08 9.08 -7.68
CA GLY A 56 -13.35 9.77 -7.43
C GLY A 56 -13.94 9.50 -6.05
N ARG A 57 -13.21 8.80 -5.17
CA ARG A 57 -13.65 8.43 -3.83
C ARG A 57 -12.79 9.11 -2.77
N TYR A 58 -13.33 9.25 -1.57
CA TYR A 58 -12.53 9.70 -0.43
C TYR A 58 -11.41 8.69 -0.14
N VAL A 59 -10.20 9.20 -0.01
CA VAL A 59 -9.04 8.41 0.37
C VAL A 59 -8.87 8.51 1.87
N ARG A 60 -8.67 7.36 2.51
CA ARG A 60 -8.48 7.26 3.96
C ARG A 60 -6.99 7.20 4.29
N THR A 61 -6.64 7.69 5.45
CA THR A 61 -5.28 7.61 5.97
C THR A 61 -5.17 6.46 6.95
N LEU A 62 -4.05 5.74 6.88
CA LEU A 62 -3.62 4.74 7.84
C LEU A 62 -2.28 5.18 8.42
N ASP A 63 -2.11 5.01 9.72
CA ASP A 63 -0.95 5.50 10.47
C ASP A 63 -0.82 4.72 11.78
N SER A 64 0.21 3.88 11.93
CA SER A 64 0.41 3.13 13.18
C SER A 64 1.00 3.98 14.32
N ARG A 65 1.43 5.22 14.04
CA ARG A 65 1.95 6.16 15.05
C ARG A 65 0.85 7.01 15.67
N LEU A 66 -0.11 7.42 14.84
CA LEU A 66 -1.18 8.34 15.24
C LEU A 66 -2.50 7.62 15.56
N LEU A 67 -2.73 6.46 14.96
CA LEU A 67 -3.98 5.72 15.11
C LEU A 67 -3.71 4.38 15.79
N SER A 68 -4.61 3.98 16.69
CA SER A 68 -4.62 2.62 17.22
C SER A 68 -4.91 1.60 16.12
N ASP A 69 -4.57 0.34 16.36
CA ASP A 69 -4.91 -0.78 15.48
C ASP A 69 -6.41 -0.80 15.12
N SER A 70 -7.28 -0.60 16.11
CA SER A 70 -8.72 -0.52 15.90
C SER A 70 -9.14 0.66 15.03
N GLN A 71 -8.51 1.83 15.19
CA GLN A 71 -8.79 3.00 14.35
C GLN A 71 -8.31 2.79 12.91
N ASN A 72 -7.15 2.18 12.70
CA ASN A 72 -6.66 1.79 11.38
C ASN A 72 -7.60 0.79 10.69
N LEU A 73 -8.05 -0.24 11.42
CA LEU A 73 -9.03 -1.21 10.92
C LEU A 73 -10.36 -0.55 10.55
N ILE A 74 -10.87 0.36 11.38
CA ILE A 74 -12.10 1.12 11.11
C ILE A 74 -11.91 2.03 9.88
N SER A 75 -10.78 2.71 9.78
CA SER A 75 -10.43 3.57 8.63
C SER A 75 -10.40 2.76 7.33
N CYS A 76 -9.77 1.59 7.34
CA CYS A 76 -9.73 0.66 6.21
C CYS A 76 -11.13 0.12 5.87
N PHE A 77 -11.94 -0.23 6.88
CA PHE A 77 -13.32 -0.67 6.68
C PHE A 77 -14.15 0.38 5.93
N PHE A 78 -14.08 1.63 6.38
CA PHE A 78 -14.80 2.72 5.72
C PHE A 78 -14.25 3.05 4.33
N ALA A 79 -12.97 2.78 4.05
CA ALA A 79 -12.46 2.87 2.68
C ALA A 79 -13.13 1.84 1.76
N GLY A 80 -13.46 0.65 2.27
CA GLY A 80 -14.11 -0.41 1.51
C GLY A 80 -15.62 -0.23 1.27
N VAL A 81 -16.31 0.59 2.08
CA VAL A 81 -17.77 0.78 1.92
C VAL A 81 -18.10 1.29 0.51
N GLY A 82 -18.84 0.48 -0.26
CA GLY A 82 -19.24 0.78 -1.65
C GLY A 82 -18.11 0.71 -2.69
N ALA A 83 -17.00 0.05 -2.35
CA ALA A 83 -15.88 -0.23 -3.25
C ALA A 83 -15.75 -1.75 -3.46
N ASP A 84 -15.31 -2.13 -4.66
CA ASP A 84 -15.00 -3.52 -5.01
C ASP A 84 -13.60 -3.90 -4.54
N ILE A 85 -12.70 -2.92 -4.42
CA ILE A 85 -11.33 -3.11 -3.94
C ILE A 85 -10.78 -1.85 -3.26
N VAL A 86 -9.95 -2.05 -2.23
CA VAL A 86 -9.17 -0.99 -1.59
C VAL A 86 -7.69 -1.15 -1.95
N LEU A 87 -7.14 -0.19 -2.68
CA LEU A 87 -5.69 -0.12 -2.93
C LEU A 87 -5.03 0.71 -1.83
N VAL A 88 -4.04 0.13 -1.14
CA VAL A 88 -3.29 0.82 -0.07
C VAL A 88 -1.94 1.25 -0.62
N HIS A 89 -1.69 2.55 -0.62
CA HIS A 89 -0.41 3.10 -1.01
C HIS A 89 0.59 3.00 0.15
N GLY A 90 1.65 2.22 -0.05
CA GLY A 90 2.77 2.09 0.89
C GLY A 90 3.58 3.38 1.01
N ASN A 91 4.25 3.57 2.14
CA ASN A 91 5.03 4.77 2.42
C ASN A 91 6.49 4.62 1.95
N ARG A 92 7.21 3.68 2.54
CA ARG A 92 8.66 3.48 2.36
C ARG A 92 8.95 2.11 1.74
N GLY A 93 10.07 1.49 2.08
CA GLY A 93 10.29 0.07 1.84
C GLY A 93 9.35 -0.78 2.70
N LEU A 94 9.09 -2.01 2.25
CA LEU A 94 8.14 -2.92 2.89
C LEU A 94 8.42 -3.10 4.40
N PHE A 95 9.69 -3.22 4.77
CA PHE A 95 10.15 -3.44 6.14
C PHE A 95 10.72 -2.19 6.81
N ASP A 96 10.65 -1.03 6.15
CA ASP A 96 11.21 0.22 6.67
C ASP A 96 10.29 0.83 7.73
N GLY A 97 10.47 0.44 8.99
CA GLY A 97 9.73 1.03 10.11
C GLY A 97 10.31 2.34 10.62
N GLU A 98 10.03 2.65 11.89
CA GLU A 98 10.43 3.92 12.51
C GLU A 98 11.94 4.08 12.68
N ALA A 99 12.64 2.97 12.87
CA ALA A 99 14.09 2.91 13.01
C ALA A 99 14.63 1.60 12.38
N PRO A 100 15.94 1.48 12.15
CA PRO A 100 16.56 0.21 11.77
C PRO A 100 16.15 -0.89 12.74
N ASP A 101 15.87 -2.09 12.22
CA ASP A 101 15.46 -3.28 12.96
C ASP A 101 14.12 -3.18 13.72
N ILE A 102 13.39 -2.06 13.57
CA ILE A 102 12.05 -1.89 14.14
C ILE A 102 11.01 -2.04 13.02
N ILE A 103 10.16 -3.07 13.12
CA ILE A 103 9.05 -3.31 12.18
C ILE A 103 7.89 -2.34 12.40
N ALA A 104 7.73 -1.82 13.63
CA ALA A 104 6.69 -0.84 13.93
C ALA A 104 6.83 0.38 13.01
N GLY A 105 5.71 0.83 12.44
CA GLY A 105 5.67 1.90 11.44
C GLY A 105 5.89 1.46 9.99
N SER A 106 6.19 0.17 9.74
CA SER A 106 6.46 -0.33 8.39
C SER A 106 5.18 -0.64 7.60
N ASP A 107 5.31 -0.70 6.28
CA ASP A 107 4.23 -1.13 5.39
C ASP A 107 3.82 -2.59 5.69
N ALA A 108 4.77 -3.44 6.10
CA ALA A 108 4.53 -4.84 6.47
C ALA A 108 3.67 -4.98 7.72
N GLU A 109 3.93 -4.17 8.75
CA GLU A 109 3.09 -4.11 9.96
C GLU A 109 1.65 -3.78 9.58
N MET A 110 1.45 -2.72 8.78
CA MET A 110 0.11 -2.32 8.36
C MET A 110 -0.55 -3.40 7.51
N ALA A 111 0.16 -4.00 6.56
CA ALA A 111 -0.35 -5.09 5.72
C ALA A 111 -0.89 -6.24 6.59
N LYS A 112 -0.15 -6.62 7.63
CA LYS A 112 -0.54 -7.66 8.58
C LYS A 112 -1.76 -7.25 9.40
N LEU A 113 -1.77 -6.02 9.93
CA LEU A 113 -2.88 -5.47 10.71
C LEU A 113 -4.20 -5.51 9.93
N ILE A 114 -4.22 -5.01 8.69
CA ILE A 114 -5.45 -4.97 7.89
C ILE A 114 -5.72 -6.30 7.17
N GLY A 115 -4.78 -7.25 7.19
CA GLY A 115 -4.88 -8.49 6.41
C GLY A 115 -4.89 -8.24 4.90
N ALA A 116 -3.96 -7.41 4.41
CA ALA A 116 -3.76 -7.15 2.99
C ALA A 116 -2.60 -7.98 2.43
N PRO A 117 -2.76 -8.67 1.29
CA PRO A 117 -1.61 -9.10 0.49
C PRO A 117 -0.78 -7.88 0.04
N VAL A 118 0.51 -8.11 -0.18
CA VAL A 118 1.47 -7.08 -0.60
C VAL A 118 1.88 -7.31 -2.04
N ALA A 119 1.75 -6.27 -2.87
CA ALA A 119 2.44 -6.16 -4.15
C ALA A 119 3.77 -5.42 -3.93
N LEU A 120 4.88 -6.16 -3.95
CA LEU A 120 6.22 -5.59 -3.82
C LEU A 120 6.71 -5.05 -5.17
N VAL A 121 7.00 -3.76 -5.22
CA VAL A 121 7.53 -3.09 -6.42
C VAL A 121 9.04 -2.97 -6.36
N ILE A 122 9.70 -3.38 -7.44
CA ILE A 122 11.14 -3.27 -7.66
C ILE A 122 11.38 -2.58 -8.99
N ASP A 123 12.23 -1.58 -8.98
CA ASP A 123 12.80 -1.04 -10.20
C ASP A 123 13.92 -1.96 -10.70
N ALA A 124 13.61 -2.77 -11.70
CA ALA A 124 14.52 -3.78 -12.24
C ALA A 124 15.56 -3.23 -13.24
N ARG A 125 15.64 -1.91 -13.44
CA ARG A 125 16.61 -1.31 -14.37
C ARG A 125 18.05 -1.67 -13.97
N GLY A 126 18.81 -2.20 -14.92
CA GLY A 126 20.20 -2.60 -14.72
C GLY A 126 20.39 -3.91 -13.96
N PHE A 127 19.32 -4.61 -13.58
CA PHE A 127 19.43 -5.94 -12.99
C PHE A 127 19.52 -7.04 -14.04
N GLY A 128 20.46 -7.97 -13.84
CA GLY A 128 20.42 -9.32 -14.42
C GLY A 128 19.89 -10.33 -13.40
N SER A 129 20.56 -11.48 -13.27
CA SER A 129 20.16 -12.55 -12.34
C SER A 129 20.14 -12.13 -10.86
N SER A 130 20.84 -11.05 -10.48
CA SER A 130 20.86 -10.53 -9.11
C SER A 130 19.48 -10.09 -8.61
N LEU A 131 18.53 -9.78 -9.50
CA LEU A 131 17.16 -9.45 -9.09
C LEU A 131 16.51 -10.60 -8.31
N ALA A 132 16.78 -11.84 -8.70
CA ALA A 132 16.22 -13.01 -8.02
C ALA A 132 16.72 -13.11 -6.56
N ALA A 133 17.97 -12.74 -6.28
CA ALA A 133 18.51 -12.70 -4.93
C ALA A 133 17.82 -11.63 -4.07
N VAL A 134 17.56 -10.45 -4.65
CA VAL A 134 16.79 -9.38 -3.98
C VAL A 134 15.38 -9.86 -3.66
N VAL A 135 14.64 -10.36 -4.66
CA VAL A 135 13.27 -10.86 -4.46
C VAL A 135 13.22 -11.95 -3.39
N ARG A 136 14.16 -12.90 -3.45
CA ARG A 136 14.25 -14.00 -2.48
C ARG A 136 14.44 -13.49 -1.05
N GLY A 137 15.29 -12.49 -0.84
CA GLY A 137 15.48 -11.88 0.48
C GLY A 137 14.20 -11.32 1.08
N PHE A 138 13.35 -10.68 0.28
CA PHE A 138 12.05 -10.17 0.74
C PHE A 138 11.05 -11.30 1.05
N THR A 139 11.07 -12.39 0.28
CA THR A 139 10.18 -13.55 0.54
C THR A 139 10.58 -14.35 1.79
N GLU A 140 11.87 -14.36 2.15
CA GLU A 140 12.35 -15.08 3.34
C GLU A 140 12.22 -14.25 4.63
N SER A 141 12.09 -12.92 4.52
CA SER A 141 11.91 -11.99 5.66
C SER A 141 10.45 -11.83 6.10
N SER A 142 9.54 -12.72 5.66
CA SER A 142 8.08 -12.64 5.82
C SER A 142 7.57 -13.24 7.14
#